data_AF-A0A645GC75-F1
#
_entry.id   AF-A0A645GC75-F1
#
_cell.length_a   1.000
_cell.length_b   1.000
_cell.length_c   1.000
_cell.angle_alpha   90.00
_cell.angle_beta   90.00
_cell.angle_gamma   90.00
#
_symmetry.space_group_name_H-M   'P 1'
#
loop_
_entity.id
_entity.type
_entity.pdbx_description
1 polymer ?
#
loop_
_entity_poly.entity_id
_entity_poly.type
_entity_poly.pdbx_seq_one_letter_code
_entity_poly.pdbx_strand_id
1 'polypeptide(L)'
;MLVNSAGCDLAAAKNILSGMNDLNKVALDYTELVDEATWIGELHKLAQSDNLNPLLSGYACALLLERNLISNDELAKEVSRRLSPGIEADLGAGWFEGLAQRNRYALLTRLPLWEQLSAYVASLTEEEFKRALVFLRRAFGEFSPQEKVSITENLGEIWGVNPDNVSELIQQDLSTEEKQKLDELSGFDFDNL
;
A
#
# COMPACT_ATOMS: atom_id res chain seq x y z
N MET A 1 20.39 11.24 9.45
CA MET A 1 19.05 11.81 9.19
C MET A 1 18.25 10.79 8.39
N LEU A 2 16.96 10.65 8.67
CA LEU A 2 16.11 9.56 8.17
C LEU A 2 16.18 9.44 6.64
N VAL A 3 16.05 10.57 5.93
CA VAL A 3 16.05 10.63 4.47
C VAL A 3 17.34 10.04 3.87
N ASN A 4 18.50 10.30 4.49
CA ASN A 4 19.78 9.79 4.00
C ASN A 4 19.89 8.26 4.14
N SER A 5 19.21 7.69 5.14
CA SER A 5 19.21 6.23 5.37
C SER A 5 18.22 5.50 4.47
N ALA A 6 17.25 6.20 3.88
CA ALA A 6 16.17 5.60 3.10
C ALA A 6 16.54 5.26 1.64
N GLY A 7 17.75 5.60 1.18
CA GLY A 7 18.32 5.14 -0.09
C GLY A 7 18.88 3.72 0.02
N CYS A 8 18.05 2.76 0.43
CA CYS A 8 18.48 1.42 0.81
C CYS A 8 17.67 0.31 0.11
N ASP A 9 18.19 -0.92 0.16
CA ASP A 9 17.45 -2.10 -0.28
C ASP A 9 16.28 -2.46 0.66
N LEU A 10 15.47 -3.44 0.25
CA LEU A 10 14.29 -3.90 1.01
C LEU A 10 14.65 -4.52 2.36
N ALA A 11 15.80 -5.20 2.47
CA ALA A 11 16.21 -5.85 3.72
C ALA A 11 16.58 -4.80 4.78
N ALA A 12 17.35 -3.78 4.39
CA ALA A 12 17.68 -2.65 5.22
C ALA A 12 16.45 -1.80 5.57
N ALA A 13 15.51 -1.65 4.63
CA ALA A 13 14.28 -0.89 4.85
C ALA A 13 13.45 -1.42 6.03
N LYS A 14 13.37 -2.74 6.22
CA LYS A 14 12.64 -3.34 7.36
C LYS A 14 13.19 -2.89 8.71
N ASN A 15 14.51 -2.78 8.83
CA ASN A 15 15.15 -2.31 10.06
C ASN A 15 14.87 -0.82 10.30
N ILE A 16 14.94 0.00 9.25
CA ILE A 16 14.64 1.43 9.34
C ILE A 16 13.17 1.65 9.71
N LEU A 17 12.26 0.87 9.14
CA LEU A 17 10.83 0.92 9.45
C LEU A 17 10.55 0.68 10.93
N SER A 18 11.20 -0.31 11.55
CA SER A 18 11.13 -0.52 13.00
C SER A 18 11.59 0.73 13.77
N GLY A 19 12.72 1.32 13.38
CA GLY A 19 13.22 2.54 13.99
C GLY A 19 12.30 3.75 13.81
N MET A 20 11.65 3.89 12.65
CA MET A 20 10.63 4.92 12.41
C MET A 20 9.44 4.76 13.33
N ASN A 21 8.96 3.54 13.53
CA ASN A 21 7.87 3.24 14.45
C ASN A 21 8.22 3.62 15.88
N ASP A 22 9.40 3.20 16.35
CA ASP A 22 9.85 3.43 17.71
C ASP A 22 10.06 4.93 17.97
N LEU A 23 10.69 5.65 17.04
CA LEU A 23 10.88 7.09 17.15
C LEU A 23 9.55 7.84 17.12
N ASN A 24 8.61 7.45 16.24
CA ASN A 24 7.29 8.08 16.22
C ASN A 24 6.53 7.85 17.53
N LYS A 25 6.64 6.65 18.12
CA LYS A 25 6.03 6.36 19.42
C LYS A 25 6.64 7.23 20.52
N VAL A 26 7.97 7.32 20.59
CA VAL A 26 8.65 8.17 21.58
C VAL A 26 8.29 9.64 21.39
N ALA A 27 8.18 10.12 20.15
CA ALA A 27 7.77 11.50 19.86
C ALA A 27 6.36 11.82 20.38
N LEU A 28 5.43 10.86 20.30
CA LEU A 28 4.07 11.00 20.81
C LEU A 28 4.00 10.91 22.35
N ASP A 29 4.75 9.97 22.94
CA ASP A 29 4.71 9.69 24.38
C ASP A 29 5.55 10.71 25.18
N TYR A 30 6.57 11.33 24.56
CA TYR A 30 7.56 12.19 25.22
C TYR A 30 7.92 13.42 24.38
N THR A 31 6.96 14.35 24.25
CA THR A 31 7.09 15.56 23.42
C THR A 31 8.24 16.50 23.83
N GLU A 32 8.74 16.40 25.07
CA GLU A 32 9.89 17.18 25.53
C GLU A 32 11.26 16.57 25.16
N LEU A 33 11.30 15.29 24.78
CA LEU A 33 12.54 14.57 24.47
C LEU A 33 12.86 14.54 22.97
N VAL A 34 11.86 14.77 22.12
CA VAL A 34 12.00 14.73 20.67
C VAL A 34 11.58 16.06 20.08
N ASP A 35 12.42 16.65 19.26
CA ASP A 35 12.00 17.75 18.39
C ASP A 35 11.02 17.21 17.33
N GLU A 36 9.74 17.29 17.69
CA GLU A 36 8.63 16.80 16.88
C GLU A 36 8.54 17.50 15.53
N ALA A 37 8.86 18.79 15.46
CA ALA A 37 8.84 19.54 14.21
C ALA A 37 9.89 19.00 13.23
N THR A 38 11.10 18.70 13.73
CA THR A 38 12.14 18.06 12.92
C THR A 38 11.73 16.66 12.46
N TRP A 39 11.11 15.85 13.34
CA TRP A 39 10.63 14.52 12.98
C TRP A 39 9.55 14.55 11.89
N ILE A 40 8.52 15.39 12.06
CA ILE A 40 7.46 15.57 11.07
C ILE A 40 8.03 16.07 9.74
N GLY A 41 9.01 16.99 9.79
CA GLY A 41 9.69 17.48 8.60
C GLY A 41 10.42 16.38 7.83
N GLU A 42 11.09 15.45 8.52
CA GLU A 42 11.75 14.30 7.88
C GLU A 42 10.73 13.30 7.30
N LEU A 43 9.59 13.10 7.98
CA LEU A 43 8.51 12.26 7.45
C LEU A 43 7.92 12.83 6.16
N HIS A 44 7.65 14.13 6.08
CA HIS A 44 7.16 14.76 4.86
C HIS A 44 8.15 14.63 3.71
N LYS A 45 9.44 14.89 3.95
CA LYS A 45 10.49 14.72 2.92
C LYS A 45 10.53 13.29 2.39
N LEU A 46 10.47 12.30 3.28
CA LEU A 46 10.51 10.89 2.90
C LEU A 46 9.23 10.47 2.15
N ALA A 47 8.05 10.90 2.61
CA ALA A 47 6.77 10.59 1.97
C ALA A 47 6.68 11.16 0.54
N GLN A 48 7.26 12.34 0.30
CA GLN A 48 7.27 13.01 -1.00
C GLN A 48 8.40 12.53 -1.94
N SER A 49 9.28 11.64 -1.49
CA SER A 49 10.45 11.23 -2.26
C SER A 49 10.14 10.07 -3.21
N ASP A 50 10.42 10.27 -4.50
CA ASP A 50 10.19 9.25 -5.54
C ASP A 50 11.39 8.35 -5.80
N ASN A 51 12.55 8.76 -5.32
CA ASN A 51 13.84 8.14 -5.56
C ASN A 51 14.41 7.41 -4.32
N LEU A 52 13.64 7.31 -3.25
CA LEU A 52 14.00 6.57 -2.04
C LEU A 52 13.20 5.28 -1.95
N ASN A 53 13.55 4.43 -0.99
CA ASN A 53 12.91 3.14 -0.83
C ASN A 53 11.37 3.30 -0.71
N PRO A 54 10.58 2.69 -1.61
CA PRO A 54 9.15 2.95 -1.72
C PRO A 54 8.40 2.50 -0.45
N LEU A 55 8.84 1.41 0.18
CA LEU A 55 8.27 0.92 1.45
C LEU A 55 8.36 1.98 2.55
N LEU A 56 9.54 2.60 2.71
CA LEU A 56 9.77 3.63 3.72
C LEU A 56 8.98 4.91 3.42
N SER A 57 8.90 5.29 2.14
CA SER A 57 8.10 6.44 1.71
C SER A 57 6.61 6.24 1.99
N GLY A 58 6.07 5.06 1.67
CA GLY A 58 4.69 4.68 1.99
C GLY A 58 4.44 4.67 3.50
N TYR A 59 5.37 4.11 4.26
CA TYR A 59 5.27 4.08 5.72
C TYR A 59 5.29 5.48 6.36
N ALA A 60 6.12 6.39 5.83
CA ALA A 60 6.13 7.78 6.27
C ALA A 60 4.79 8.47 5.99
N CYS A 61 4.21 8.24 4.81
CA CYS A 61 2.86 8.70 4.47
C CYS A 61 1.81 8.15 5.46
N ALA A 62 1.91 6.87 5.84
CA ALA A 62 1.02 6.24 6.81
C ALA A 62 1.10 6.88 8.20
N LEU A 63 2.30 7.21 8.66
CA LEU A 63 2.52 7.91 9.94
C LEU A 63 1.91 9.31 9.93
N LEU A 64 2.09 10.06 8.83
CA LEU A 64 1.48 11.38 8.67
C LEU A 64 -0.04 11.29 8.65
N LEU A 65 -0.60 10.29 7.96
CA LEU A 65 -2.05 10.06 7.88
C LEU A 65 -2.65 9.73 9.24
N GLU A 66 -2.01 8.83 10.00
CA GLU A 66 -2.45 8.45 11.36
C GLU A 66 -2.50 9.64 12.30
N ARG A 67 -1.61 10.61 12.10
CA ARG A 67 -1.52 11.85 12.88
C ARG A 67 -2.42 12.97 12.35
N ASN A 68 -3.22 12.71 11.30
CA ASN A 68 -4.03 13.71 10.59
C ASN A 68 -3.22 14.91 10.06
N LEU A 69 -1.94 14.67 9.69
CA LEU A 69 -1.04 15.67 9.12
C LEU A 69 -1.08 15.73 7.59
N ILE A 70 -1.76 14.77 6.96
CA ILE A 70 -2.16 14.82 5.55
C ILE A 70 -3.66 14.55 5.44
N SER A 71 -4.32 15.26 4.54
CA SER A 71 -5.74 15.12 4.23
C SER A 71 -6.00 13.90 3.33
N ASN A 72 -7.27 13.48 3.27
CA ASN A 72 -7.69 12.41 2.36
C ASN A 72 -7.47 12.81 0.89
N ASP A 73 -7.61 14.10 0.54
CA ASP A 73 -7.37 14.60 -0.82
C ASP A 73 -5.89 14.54 -1.19
N GLU A 74 -5.00 14.86 -0.24
CA GLU A 74 -3.55 14.70 -0.41
C GLU A 74 -3.16 13.22 -0.55
N LEU A 75 -3.75 12.35 0.27
CA LEU A 75 -3.56 10.91 0.15
C LEU A 75 -4.02 10.40 -1.22
N ALA A 76 -5.20 10.78 -1.69
CA ALA A 76 -5.73 10.35 -2.98
C ALA A 76 -4.83 10.81 -4.13
N LYS A 77 -4.32 12.05 -4.09
CA LYS A 77 -3.33 12.55 -5.06
C LYS A 77 -2.04 11.74 -5.03
N GLU A 78 -1.53 11.42 -3.85
CA GLU A 78 -0.30 10.66 -3.71
C GLU A 78 -0.48 9.20 -4.20
N VAL A 79 -1.60 8.56 -3.86
CA VAL A 79 -1.96 7.22 -4.38
C VAL A 79 -2.03 7.25 -5.91
N SER A 80 -2.76 8.21 -6.49
CA SER A 80 -2.89 8.37 -7.94
C SER A 80 -1.54 8.54 -8.64
N ARG A 81 -0.65 9.31 -8.02
CA ARG A 81 0.70 9.59 -8.53
C ARG A 81 1.59 8.34 -8.48
N ARG A 82 1.56 7.62 -7.36
CA ARG A 82 2.37 6.41 -7.10
C ARG A 82 1.87 5.19 -7.86
N LEU A 83 0.57 5.13 -8.15
CA LEU A 83 -0.09 4.09 -8.94
C LEU A 83 -0.48 4.64 -10.32
N SER A 84 0.46 5.25 -11.01
CA SER A 84 0.25 5.72 -12.39
C SER A 84 0.93 4.79 -13.39
N PRO A 85 0.40 4.63 -14.62
CA PRO A 85 0.97 3.73 -15.64
C PRO A 85 2.44 3.98 -15.98
N GLY A 86 2.96 5.19 -15.70
CA GLY A 86 4.36 5.55 -15.94
C GLY A 86 5.33 5.17 -14.81
N ILE A 87 4.82 4.61 -13.70
CA ILE A 87 5.62 4.15 -12.57
C ILE A 87 5.71 2.62 -12.63
N GLU A 88 6.92 2.09 -12.41
CA GLU A 88 7.13 0.64 -12.31
C GLU A 88 6.23 0.06 -11.21
N ALA A 89 5.54 -1.05 -11.52
CA ALA A 89 4.52 -1.61 -10.65
C ALA A 89 5.08 -2.05 -9.29
N ASP A 90 6.36 -2.43 -9.23
CA ASP A 90 7.07 -2.80 -8.00
C ASP A 90 7.23 -1.63 -7.03
N LEU A 91 7.53 -0.43 -7.54
CA LEU A 91 7.64 0.81 -6.78
C LEU A 91 6.29 1.23 -6.23
N GLY A 92 5.24 1.23 -7.07
CA GLY A 92 3.89 1.60 -6.67
C GLY A 92 3.34 0.65 -5.59
N ALA A 93 3.50 -0.65 -5.79
CA ALA A 93 3.06 -1.65 -4.83
C ALA A 93 3.93 -1.69 -3.56
N GLY A 94 5.24 -1.48 -3.65
CA GLY A 94 6.11 -1.34 -2.48
C GLY A 94 5.74 -0.12 -1.63
N TRP A 95 5.35 0.98 -2.27
CA TRP A 95 4.84 2.16 -1.58
C TRP A 95 3.49 1.90 -0.91
N PHE A 96 2.55 1.25 -1.64
CA PHE A 96 1.26 0.88 -1.08
C PHE A 96 1.40 -0.11 0.09
N GLU A 97 2.33 -1.07 -0.01
CA GLU A 97 2.68 -1.99 1.07
C GLU A 97 3.09 -1.21 2.33
N GLY A 98 3.97 -0.22 2.19
CA GLY A 98 4.38 0.65 3.31
C GLY A 98 3.22 1.43 3.91
N LEU A 99 2.35 2.00 3.06
CA LEU A 99 1.15 2.71 3.48
C LEU A 99 0.21 1.80 4.30
N ALA A 100 -0.01 0.57 3.82
CA ALA A 100 -0.90 -0.42 4.42
C ALA A 100 -0.40 -1.01 5.74
N GLN A 101 0.84 -0.76 6.15
CA GLN A 101 1.37 -1.27 7.42
C GLN A 101 0.81 -0.55 8.65
N ARG A 102 0.15 0.61 8.50
CA ARG A 102 -0.42 1.36 9.63
C ARG A 102 -1.87 1.69 9.43
N ASN A 103 -2.60 1.76 10.55
CA ASN A 103 -3.99 2.21 10.61
C ASN A 103 -4.89 1.56 9.53
N ARG A 104 -4.74 0.25 9.35
CA ARG A 104 -5.41 -0.55 8.29
C ARG A 104 -6.91 -0.34 8.25
N TYR A 105 -7.56 -0.36 9.41
CA TYR A 105 -8.99 -0.10 9.51
C TYR A 105 -9.38 1.26 8.93
N ALA A 106 -8.63 2.32 9.23
CA ALA A 106 -8.93 3.62 8.67
C ALA A 106 -8.60 3.69 7.17
N LEU A 107 -7.62 2.93 6.66
CA LEU A 107 -7.38 2.83 5.21
C LEU A 107 -8.57 2.14 4.51
N LEU A 108 -9.10 1.06 5.11
CA LEU A 108 -10.26 0.33 4.57
C LEU A 108 -11.49 1.22 4.42
N THR A 109 -11.77 2.12 5.37
CA THR A 109 -12.96 2.98 5.30
C THR A 109 -12.84 4.16 4.34
N ARG A 110 -11.69 4.34 3.68
CA ARG A 110 -11.44 5.46 2.74
C ARG A 110 -11.71 5.05 1.30
N LEU A 111 -12.97 5.17 0.87
CA LEU A 111 -13.38 4.85 -0.50
C LEU A 111 -12.52 5.51 -1.61
N PRO A 112 -12.11 6.79 -1.51
CA PRO A 112 -11.29 7.42 -2.57
C PRO A 112 -9.96 6.72 -2.84
N LEU A 113 -9.36 6.07 -1.84
CA LEU A 113 -8.14 5.28 -2.03
C LEU A 113 -8.40 4.07 -2.92
N TRP A 114 -9.53 3.38 -2.69
CA TRP A 114 -9.93 2.22 -3.46
C TRP A 114 -10.38 2.59 -4.88
N GLU A 115 -10.97 3.77 -5.06
CA GLU A 115 -11.28 4.32 -6.38
C GLU A 115 -10.00 4.55 -7.20
N GLN A 116 -8.95 5.12 -6.60
CA GLN A 116 -7.67 5.30 -7.29
C GLN A 116 -7.01 3.97 -7.63
N LEU A 117 -7.04 3.00 -6.71
CA LEU A 117 -6.52 1.65 -6.99
C LEU A 117 -7.30 0.98 -8.13
N SER A 118 -8.63 1.08 -8.12
CA SER A 118 -9.49 0.53 -9.18
C SER A 118 -9.18 1.18 -10.53
N ALA A 119 -9.04 2.52 -10.56
CA ALA A 119 -8.69 3.25 -11.78
C ALA A 119 -7.30 2.85 -12.31
N TYR A 120 -6.32 2.65 -11.42
CA TYR A 120 -5.01 2.13 -11.78
C TYR A 120 -5.12 0.74 -12.43
N VAL A 121 -5.76 -0.22 -11.75
CA VAL A 121 -5.92 -1.58 -12.27
C VAL A 121 -6.62 -1.59 -13.63
N ALA A 122 -7.66 -0.76 -13.81
CA ALA A 122 -8.40 -0.63 -15.06
C ALA A 122 -7.57 0.00 -16.21
N SER A 123 -6.50 0.72 -15.89
CA SER A 123 -5.63 1.36 -16.88
C SER A 123 -4.52 0.44 -17.42
N LEU A 124 -4.26 -0.69 -16.75
CA LEU A 124 -3.19 -1.61 -17.12
C LEU A 124 -3.57 -2.47 -18.33
N THR A 125 -2.62 -2.68 -19.23
CA THR A 125 -2.69 -3.76 -20.22
C THR A 125 -2.62 -5.13 -19.55
N GLU A 126 -2.98 -6.20 -20.26
CA GLU A 126 -2.95 -7.57 -19.72
C GLU A 126 -1.56 -7.94 -19.14
N GLU A 127 -0.48 -7.58 -19.83
CA GLU A 127 0.89 -7.87 -19.40
C GLU A 127 1.36 -7.00 -18.24
N GLU A 128 0.90 -5.75 -18.15
CA GLU A 128 1.16 -4.90 -16.99
C GLU A 128 0.36 -5.36 -15.77
N PHE A 129 -0.88 -5.79 -15.97
CA PHE A 129 -1.72 -6.33 -14.91
C PHE A 129 -1.11 -7.60 -14.30
N LYS A 130 -0.65 -8.55 -15.14
CA LYS A 130 0.04 -9.76 -14.66
C LYS A 130 1.25 -9.43 -13.78
N ARG A 131 2.06 -8.43 -14.18
CA ARG A 131 3.20 -7.96 -13.38
C ARG A 131 2.76 -7.29 -12.08
N ALA A 132 1.77 -6.39 -12.14
CA ALA A 132 1.24 -5.69 -10.98
C ALA A 132 0.63 -6.67 -9.94
N LEU A 133 -0.02 -7.76 -10.39
CA LEU A 133 -0.61 -8.76 -9.52
C LEU A 133 0.37 -9.37 -8.52
N VAL A 134 1.63 -9.61 -8.90
CA VAL A 134 2.64 -10.17 -7.99
C VAL A 134 2.87 -9.25 -6.80
N PHE A 135 3.08 -7.97 -7.09
CA PHE A 135 3.37 -6.99 -6.06
C PHE A 135 2.12 -6.62 -5.26
N LEU A 136 0.95 -6.54 -5.91
CA LEU A 136 -0.33 -6.38 -5.23
C LEU A 136 -0.60 -7.56 -4.30
N ARG A 137 -0.37 -8.80 -4.74
CA ARG A 137 -0.50 -9.99 -3.88
C ARG A 137 0.40 -9.90 -2.66
N ARG A 138 1.63 -9.40 -2.81
CA ARG A 138 2.55 -9.16 -1.67
C ARG A 138 1.97 -8.10 -0.72
N ALA A 139 1.59 -6.95 -1.24
CA ALA A 139 1.03 -5.85 -0.44
C ALA A 139 -0.27 -6.24 0.27
N PHE A 140 -1.15 -6.99 -0.40
CA PHE A 140 -2.39 -7.52 0.17
C PHE A 140 -2.18 -8.74 1.07
N GLY A 141 -1.04 -9.43 0.96
CA GLY A 141 -0.71 -10.63 1.73
C GLY A 141 -0.77 -10.40 3.23
N GLU A 142 -0.33 -9.21 3.66
CA GLU A 142 -0.26 -8.78 5.06
C GLU A 142 -1.62 -8.48 5.72
N PHE A 143 -2.69 -8.36 4.93
CA PHE A 143 -4.04 -8.19 5.46
C PHE A 143 -4.62 -9.51 5.96
N SER A 144 -5.31 -9.45 7.09
CA SER A 144 -6.08 -10.57 7.63
C SER A 144 -7.22 -10.98 6.70
N PRO A 145 -7.78 -12.20 6.83
CA PRO A 145 -8.91 -12.63 6.00
C PRO A 145 -10.10 -11.67 6.05
N GLN A 146 -10.43 -11.13 7.24
CA GLN A 146 -11.52 -10.18 7.40
C GLN A 146 -11.25 -8.86 6.67
N GLU A 147 -10.02 -8.35 6.75
CA GLU A 147 -9.64 -7.12 6.04
C GLU A 147 -9.70 -7.33 4.52
N LYS A 148 -9.30 -8.52 4.02
CA LYS A 148 -9.42 -8.87 2.60
C LYS A 148 -10.86 -8.87 2.12
N VAL A 149 -11.81 -9.37 2.94
CA VAL A 149 -13.24 -9.28 2.65
C VAL A 149 -13.67 -7.82 2.51
N SER A 150 -13.31 -6.95 3.46
CA SER A 150 -13.66 -5.53 3.38
C SER A 150 -13.04 -4.82 2.17
N ILE A 151 -11.81 -5.17 1.78
CA ILE A 151 -11.19 -4.66 0.54
C ILE A 151 -12.03 -5.07 -0.68
N THR A 152 -12.43 -6.34 -0.74
CA THR A 152 -13.23 -6.85 -1.86
C THR A 152 -14.63 -6.25 -1.90
N GLU A 153 -15.25 -6.00 -0.74
CA GLU A 153 -16.54 -5.28 -0.65
C GLU A 153 -16.42 -3.85 -1.19
N ASN A 154 -15.39 -3.11 -0.77
CA ASN A 154 -15.13 -1.75 -1.27
C ASN A 154 -14.92 -1.73 -2.79
N LEU A 155 -14.09 -2.64 -3.31
CA LEU A 155 -13.86 -2.76 -4.76
C LEU A 155 -15.13 -3.21 -5.50
N GLY A 156 -15.90 -4.10 -4.89
CA GLY A 156 -17.20 -4.55 -5.40
C GLY A 156 -18.19 -3.40 -5.55
N GLU A 157 -18.31 -2.56 -4.52
CA GLU A 157 -19.13 -1.34 -4.55
C GLU A 157 -18.69 -0.42 -5.71
N ILE A 158 -17.39 -0.19 -5.86
CA ILE A 158 -16.83 0.63 -6.95
C ILE A 158 -17.13 0.03 -8.33
N TRP A 159 -17.10 -1.30 -8.46
CA TRP A 159 -17.41 -2.01 -9.70
C TRP A 159 -18.90 -2.21 -9.95
N GLY A 160 -19.77 -1.74 -9.05
CA GLY A 160 -21.23 -1.89 -9.16
C GLY A 160 -21.72 -3.31 -8.89
N VAL A 161 -20.94 -4.12 -8.19
CA VAL A 161 -21.33 -5.46 -7.72
C VAL A 161 -21.92 -5.35 -6.32
N ASN A 162 -22.95 -6.15 -6.01
CA ASN A 162 -23.53 -6.18 -4.67
C ASN A 162 -22.49 -6.70 -3.65
N PRO A 163 -22.13 -5.92 -2.60
CA PRO A 163 -21.18 -6.35 -1.58
C PRO A 163 -21.51 -7.68 -0.91
N ASP A 164 -22.80 -7.96 -0.67
CA ASP A 164 -23.24 -9.22 -0.04
C ASP A 164 -22.86 -10.44 -0.92
N ASN A 165 -23.01 -10.29 -2.24
CA ASN A 165 -22.64 -11.32 -3.21
C ASN A 165 -21.11 -11.50 -3.29
N VAL A 166 -20.34 -10.41 -3.14
CA VAL A 166 -18.87 -10.47 -3.14
C VAL A 166 -18.37 -11.23 -1.92
N SER A 167 -18.91 -10.94 -0.75
CA SER A 167 -18.53 -11.60 0.50
C SER A 167 -18.85 -13.09 0.49
N GLU A 168 -19.99 -13.48 -0.08
CA GLU A 168 -20.32 -14.89 -0.28
C GLU A 168 -19.34 -15.58 -1.25
N LEU A 169 -19.01 -14.93 -2.37
CA LEU A 169 -18.12 -15.50 -3.39
C LEU A 169 -16.67 -15.67 -2.88
N ILE A 170 -16.15 -14.70 -2.12
CA ILE A 170 -14.79 -14.75 -1.56
C ILE A 170 -14.63 -15.86 -0.51
N GLN A 171 -15.71 -16.25 0.15
CA GLN A 171 -15.71 -17.33 1.15
C GLN A 171 -15.86 -18.73 0.53
N GLN A 172 -16.25 -18.82 -0.74
CA GLN A 172 -16.36 -20.09 -1.44
C GLN A 172 -14.99 -20.61 -1.88
N ASP A 173 -14.87 -21.93 -1.95
CA ASP A 173 -13.71 -22.55 -2.59
C ASP A 173 -13.68 -22.19 -4.07
N LEU A 174 -12.51 -21.81 -4.57
CA LEU A 174 -12.30 -21.58 -6.00
C LEU A 174 -12.71 -22.81 -6.80
N SER A 175 -13.48 -22.56 -7.85
CA SER A 175 -13.85 -23.56 -8.86
C SER A 175 -12.61 -24.09 -9.59
N THR A 176 -12.76 -25.23 -10.27
CA THR A 176 -11.69 -25.82 -11.08
C THR A 176 -11.20 -24.85 -12.15
N GLU A 177 -12.10 -24.09 -12.78
CA GLU A 177 -11.75 -23.11 -13.82
C GLU A 177 -10.96 -21.91 -13.25
N GLU A 178 -11.34 -21.42 -12.07
CA GLU A 178 -10.63 -20.32 -11.40
C GLU A 178 -9.25 -20.76 -10.91
N LYS A 179 -9.13 -21.96 -10.36
CA LYS A 179 -7.85 -22.56 -10.00
C LYS A 179 -6.94 -22.67 -11.22
N GLN A 180 -7.47 -23.15 -12.35
CA GLN A 180 -6.70 -23.25 -13.59
C GLN A 180 -6.21 -21.89 -14.11
N LYS A 181 -7.07 -20.85 -14.07
CA LYS A 181 -6.66 -19.48 -14.43
C LYS A 181 -5.58 -18.93 -13.50
N LEU A 182 -5.66 -19.20 -12.19
CA LEU A 182 -4.61 -18.81 -11.25
C LEU A 182 -3.31 -19.57 -11.52
N ASP A 183 -3.40 -20.85 -11.87
CA ASP A 183 -2.23 -21.66 -12.21
C ASP A 183 -1.54 -21.12 -13.48
N GLU A 184 -2.31 -20.73 -14.51
CA GLU A 184 -1.81 -20.04 -15.71
C GLU A 184 -1.12 -18.70 -15.38
N LEU A 185 -1.62 -17.98 -14.37
CA LEU A 185 -0.99 -16.75 -13.88
C LEU A 185 0.29 -17.03 -13.07
N SER A 186 0.36 -18.15 -12.36
CA SER A 186 1.52 -18.55 -11.55
C SER A 186 2.65 -19.23 -12.34
N GLY A 187 2.36 -19.72 -13.54
CA GLY A 187 3.35 -20.24 -14.48
C GLY A 187 4.20 -19.16 -15.18
N PHE A 188 3.95 -17.89 -14.91
CA PHE A 188 4.86 -16.81 -15.28
C PHE A 188 6.11 -16.88 -14.37
N ASP A 189 7.29 -16.95 -14.98
CA ASP A 189 8.56 -16.92 -14.26
C ASP A 189 8.86 -15.49 -13.79
N PHE A 190 8.42 -15.16 -12.58
CA PHE A 190 8.56 -13.82 -11.99
C PHE A 190 9.88 -13.62 -11.23
N ASP A 191 10.76 -14.62 -11.18
CA ASP A 191 12.06 -14.55 -10.52
C ASP A 191 13.14 -13.84 -11.39
N ASN A 192 12.77 -13.41 -12.61
CA ASN A 192 13.63 -12.68 -13.56
C ASN A 192 13.33 -11.16 -13.64
N LEU A 193 12.64 -10.58 -12.66
CA LEU A 193 12.38 -9.13 -12.56
C LEU A 193 13.14 -8.48 -11.39
#